data_AF-A5GN77-F1
#
_entry.id   AF-A5GN77-F1
#
_cell.length_a   1.000
_cell.length_b   1.000
_cell.length_c   1.000
_cell.angle_alpha   90.00
_cell.angle_beta   90.00
_cell.angle_gamma   90.00
#
_symmetry.space_group_name_H-M   'P 1'
#
loop_
_entity.id
_entity.type
_entity.pdbx_description
1 polymer ?
#
loop_
_entity_poly.entity_id
_entity_poly.type
_entity_poly.pdbx_seq_one_letter_code
_entity_poly.pdbx_strand_id
1 'polypeptide(L)'
;MARPALTIALLLTSKELVDACTQWLPVNRYKPVDLHQAASGEGLLEVLAHQREAVDAVVIEQSLLDETTREGLRRGGLLFPAVVVGELMGRVDYHPEEVHLPVDQLEQLGYNVDAAISRFLRQGQKEARPEDGSAPSSAESASSAWKLSSRLQERLGYLGVFYKRDPSRFLANLPPDEQRELLRSLQRTYRDLLISYFRDPAAANQALESFVNTAFFGDLPITRTVEIHMNLIDEFWKQLRLEGHKNDFLQDYRLALLDVMAHLCEMYRRSIPPEVALAVPSEQRRSLMDSEVSS
;
A
#
# COMPACT_ATOMS: atom_id res chain seq x y z
N MET A 1 -11.02 16.42 18.66
CA MET A 1 -10.43 17.52 17.88
C MET A 1 -10.13 16.99 16.48
N ALA A 2 -10.44 17.78 15.45
CA ALA A 2 -10.44 17.34 14.04
C ALA A 2 -9.05 16.91 13.56
N ARG A 3 -9.01 15.91 12.68
CA ARG A 3 -7.77 15.41 12.05
C ARG A 3 -7.01 16.57 11.39
N PRO A 4 -5.67 16.60 11.41
CA PRO A 4 -4.91 17.67 10.74
C PRO A 4 -5.06 17.55 9.21
N ALA A 5 -5.82 18.46 8.60
CA ALA A 5 -6.14 18.47 7.17
C ALA A 5 -4.88 18.47 6.28
N LEU A 6 -4.71 17.44 5.44
CA LEU A 6 -3.57 17.27 4.55
C LEU A 6 -3.57 18.34 3.45
N THR A 7 -2.47 19.07 3.31
CA THR A 7 -2.30 20.12 2.30
C THR A 7 -1.88 19.51 0.98
N ILE A 8 -2.73 19.63 -0.04
CA ILE A 8 -2.50 19.07 -1.37
C ILE A 8 -2.23 20.20 -2.34
N ALA A 9 -1.04 20.24 -2.94
CA ALA A 9 -0.71 21.23 -3.96
C ALA A 9 -1.21 20.76 -5.33
N LEU A 10 -2.04 21.58 -5.99
CA LEU A 10 -2.60 21.32 -7.32
C LEU A 10 -1.78 22.08 -8.37
N LEU A 11 -1.03 21.34 -9.17
CA LEU A 11 -0.12 21.83 -10.22
C LEU A 11 -0.67 21.40 -11.58
N LEU A 12 -1.62 22.16 -12.09
CA LEU A 12 -2.42 21.82 -13.25
C LEU A 12 -2.46 23.03 -14.19
N THR A 13 -2.45 22.79 -15.51
CA THR A 13 -2.43 23.85 -16.53
C THR A 13 -3.81 24.46 -16.77
N SER A 14 -4.87 23.64 -16.67
CA SER A 14 -6.25 24.09 -16.88
C SER A 14 -6.96 24.37 -15.56
N LYS A 15 -7.59 25.55 -15.49
CA LYS A 15 -8.44 25.93 -14.35
C LYS A 15 -9.64 24.99 -14.17
N GLU A 16 -10.20 24.47 -15.26
CA GLU A 16 -11.30 23.51 -15.21
C GLU A 16 -10.89 22.22 -14.48
N LEU A 17 -9.64 21.80 -14.67
CA LEU A 17 -9.09 20.60 -14.06
C LEU A 17 -8.78 20.85 -12.56
N VAL A 18 -8.32 22.05 -12.20
CA VAL A 18 -8.18 22.47 -10.79
C VAL A 18 -9.52 22.45 -10.07
N ASP A 19 -10.57 23.01 -10.70
CA ASP A 19 -11.91 23.03 -10.13
C ASP A 19 -12.47 21.61 -9.96
N ALA A 20 -12.27 20.74 -10.96
CA ALA A 20 -12.64 19.33 -10.89
C ALA A 20 -11.90 18.58 -9.77
N CYS A 21 -10.57 18.73 -9.66
CA CYS A 21 -9.79 18.12 -8.58
C CYS A 21 -10.22 18.63 -7.19
N THR A 22 -10.52 19.93 -7.09
CA THR A 22 -10.99 20.54 -5.84
C THR A 22 -12.35 20.00 -5.41
N GLN A 23 -13.25 19.77 -6.37
CA GLN A 23 -14.56 19.19 -6.11
C GLN A 23 -14.48 17.76 -5.57
N TRP A 24 -13.54 16.95 -6.06
CA TRP A 24 -13.39 15.54 -5.67
C TRP A 24 -12.52 15.31 -4.43
N LEU A 25 -11.93 16.36 -3.86
CA LEU A 25 -11.18 16.30 -2.60
C LEU A 25 -12.09 16.65 -1.42
N PRO A 26 -12.37 15.71 -0.49
CA PRO A 26 -13.19 15.99 0.69
C PRO A 26 -12.59 17.09 1.58
N VAL A 27 -13.32 18.20 1.72
CA VAL A 27 -12.92 19.41 2.49
C VAL A 27 -12.57 19.10 3.95
N ASN A 28 -13.11 18.02 4.51
CA ASN A 28 -12.88 17.62 5.90
C ASN A 28 -11.48 16.98 6.13
N ARG A 29 -10.81 16.52 5.06
CA ARG A 29 -9.53 15.79 5.15
C ARG A 29 -8.41 16.44 4.37
N TYR A 30 -8.72 17.12 3.27
CA TYR A 30 -7.73 17.73 2.39
C TYR A 30 -7.94 19.24 2.28
N LYS A 31 -6.84 19.98 2.28
CA LYS A 31 -6.78 21.41 2.02
C LYS A 31 -6.07 21.60 0.66
N PRO A 32 -6.81 21.78 -0.44
CA PRO A 32 -6.20 22.04 -1.73
C PRO A 32 -5.54 23.42 -1.73
N VAL A 33 -4.33 23.50 -2.28
CA VAL A 33 -3.60 24.73 -2.55
C VAL A 33 -3.46 24.82 -4.06
N ASP A 34 -4.19 25.76 -4.66
CA ASP A 34 -4.13 26.02 -6.08
C ASP A 34 -2.82 26.71 -6.44
N LEU A 35 -2.02 26.05 -7.27
CA LEU A 35 -0.75 26.55 -7.81
C LEU A 35 -0.78 26.63 -9.35
N HIS A 36 -1.95 26.74 -9.98
CA HIS A 36 -2.08 26.79 -11.45
C HIS A 36 -1.21 27.88 -12.11
N GLN A 37 -1.07 29.04 -11.46
CA GLN A 37 -0.27 30.14 -12.00
C GLN A 37 1.23 29.81 -12.05
N ALA A 38 1.70 28.98 -11.11
CA ALA A 38 3.08 28.50 -11.08
C ALA A 38 3.31 27.37 -12.10
N ALA A 39 2.26 26.62 -12.44
CA ALA A 39 2.29 25.58 -13.47
C ALA A 39 2.37 26.17 -14.89
N SER A 40 1.82 27.36 -15.13
CA SER A 40 1.87 28.03 -16.44
C SER A 40 3.13 28.91 -16.68
N GLY A 41 4.09 28.96 -15.75
CA GLY A 41 5.29 29.80 -15.85
C GLY A 41 6.57 29.13 -15.33
N GLU A 42 7.72 29.81 -15.43
CA GLU A 42 9.05 29.28 -15.03
C GLU A 42 9.27 29.16 -13.50
N GLY A 43 8.22 29.33 -12.68
CA GLY A 43 8.32 29.41 -11.22
C GLY A 43 7.98 28.13 -10.45
N LEU A 44 7.68 27.00 -11.12
CA LEU A 44 7.24 25.76 -10.49
C LEU A 44 8.18 25.29 -9.36
N LEU A 45 9.49 25.27 -9.64
CA LEU A 45 10.52 24.82 -8.70
C LEU A 45 10.63 25.76 -7.49
N GLU A 46 10.54 27.07 -7.72
CA GLU A 46 10.67 28.10 -6.68
C GLU A 46 9.47 28.07 -5.73
N VAL A 47 8.25 27.95 -6.28
CA VAL A 47 7.02 27.90 -5.50
C VAL A 47 6.95 26.64 -4.64
N LEU A 48 7.34 25.48 -5.20
CA LEU A 48 7.44 24.23 -4.45
C LEU A 48 8.53 24.28 -3.37
N ALA A 49 9.67 24.93 -3.65
CA ALA A 49 10.72 25.13 -2.66
C ALA A 49 10.25 26.02 -1.49
N HIS A 50 9.53 27.10 -1.78
CA HIS A 50 8.96 27.99 -0.77
C HIS A 50 7.87 27.32 0.08
N GLN A 51 7.07 26.42 -0.50
CA GLN A 51 5.99 25.73 0.22
C GLN A 51 6.37 24.34 0.73
N ARG A 52 7.66 23.98 0.72
CA ARG A 52 8.14 22.63 1.02
C ARG A 52 7.67 22.06 2.36
N GLU A 53 7.59 22.90 3.39
CA GLU A 53 7.19 22.48 4.73
C GLU A 53 5.67 22.45 4.92
N ALA A 54 4.92 23.13 4.05
CA ALA A 54 3.47 23.27 4.13
C ALA A 54 2.72 22.22 3.32
N VAL A 55 3.33 21.69 2.24
CA VAL A 55 2.72 20.72 1.32
C VAL A 55 2.96 19.28 1.79
N ASP A 56 1.91 18.45 1.73
CA ASP A 56 1.96 17.04 2.12
C ASP A 56 2.03 16.11 0.90
N ALA A 57 1.34 16.47 -0.17
CA ALA A 57 1.33 15.75 -1.44
C ALA A 57 1.05 16.72 -2.59
N VAL A 58 1.42 16.30 -3.80
CA VAL A 58 1.29 17.07 -5.03
C VAL A 58 0.43 16.33 -6.04
N VAL A 59 -0.44 17.06 -6.73
CA VAL A 59 -1.18 16.58 -7.91
C VAL A 59 -0.63 17.34 -9.09
N ILE A 60 0.04 16.66 -10.01
CA ILE A 60 0.79 17.29 -11.12
C ILE A 60 0.20 16.82 -12.43
N GLU A 61 -0.06 17.72 -13.35
CA GLU A 61 -0.41 17.35 -14.73
C GLU A 61 0.81 16.81 -15.48
N GLN A 62 0.63 15.70 -16.19
CA GLN A 62 1.71 15.02 -16.92
C GLN A 62 2.44 15.93 -17.92
N SER A 63 1.74 16.88 -18.54
CA SER A 63 2.30 17.85 -19.48
C SER A 63 3.37 18.78 -18.86
N LEU A 64 3.43 18.87 -17.52
CA LEU A 64 4.41 19.68 -16.79
C LEU A 64 5.70 18.91 -16.43
N LEU A 65 5.72 17.58 -16.61
CA LEU A 65 6.80 16.69 -16.19
C LEU A 65 7.80 16.38 -17.33
N ASP A 66 8.32 17.44 -17.95
CA ASP A 66 9.43 17.34 -18.90
C ASP A 66 10.74 16.93 -18.20
N GLU A 67 11.69 16.39 -18.97
CA GLU A 67 13.00 15.92 -18.47
C GLU A 67 13.75 16.99 -17.67
N THR A 68 13.70 18.24 -18.13
CA THR A 68 14.34 19.40 -17.48
C THR A 68 13.72 19.70 -16.12
N THR A 69 12.40 19.70 -16.03
CA THR A 69 11.64 19.91 -14.79
C THR A 69 11.90 18.78 -13.80
N ARG A 70 11.91 17.53 -14.27
CA ARG A 70 12.19 16.35 -13.44
C ARG A 70 13.57 16.40 -12.83
N GLU A 71 14.59 16.71 -13.63
CA GLU A 71 15.96 16.85 -13.16
C GLU A 71 16.10 18.03 -12.18
N GLY A 72 15.39 19.14 -12.42
CA GLY A 72 15.30 20.28 -11.52
C GLY A 72 14.70 19.91 -10.16
N LEU A 73 13.59 19.19 -10.13
CA LEU A 73 12.94 18.73 -8.90
C LEU A 73 13.82 17.74 -8.11
N ARG A 74 14.49 16.82 -8.82
CA ARG A 74 15.42 15.86 -8.21
C ARG A 74 16.63 16.55 -7.59
N ARG A 75 17.24 17.48 -8.32
CA ARG A 75 18.39 18.25 -7.83
C ARG A 75 18.03 19.17 -6.66
N GLY A 76 16.82 19.72 -6.68
CA GLY A 76 16.28 20.54 -5.57
C GLY A 76 15.85 19.73 -4.34
N GLY A 77 15.91 18.39 -4.39
CA GLY A 77 15.42 17.53 -3.30
C GLY A 77 13.93 17.72 -3.01
N LEU A 78 13.16 18.14 -4.02
CA LEU A 78 11.72 18.36 -3.94
C LEU A 78 11.02 17.09 -4.39
N LEU A 79 10.97 16.09 -3.50
CA LEU A 79 10.26 14.83 -3.70
C LEU A 79 9.09 14.79 -2.72
N PHE A 80 7.88 14.82 -3.26
CA PHE A 80 6.63 14.73 -2.51
C PHE A 80 5.84 13.52 -3.00
N PRO A 81 4.99 12.90 -2.15
CA PRO A 81 3.98 11.97 -2.64
C PRO A 81 3.17 12.60 -3.77
N ALA A 82 3.19 11.97 -4.94
CA ALA A 82 2.64 12.57 -6.16
C ALA A 82 1.55 11.72 -6.82
N VAL A 83 0.50 12.42 -7.25
CA VAL A 83 -0.49 11.91 -8.21
C VAL A 83 -0.27 12.63 -9.54
N VAL A 84 0.07 11.88 -10.59
CA VAL A 84 0.29 12.42 -11.92
C VAL A 84 -1.01 12.28 -12.72
N VAL A 85 -1.59 13.40 -13.12
CA VAL A 85 -2.83 13.44 -13.90
C VAL A 85 -2.51 13.44 -15.38
N GLY A 86 -2.92 12.40 -16.10
CA GLY A 86 -2.58 12.23 -17.51
C GLY A 86 -2.81 10.81 -18.02
N GLU A 87 -2.21 10.49 -19.16
CA GLU A 87 -2.37 9.17 -19.78
C GLU A 87 -1.51 8.12 -19.07
N LEU A 88 -2.07 6.91 -18.92
CA LEU A 88 -1.36 5.74 -18.40
C LEU A 88 -0.32 5.24 -19.42
N MET A 89 0.87 5.84 -19.42
CA MET A 89 1.97 5.54 -20.34
C MET A 89 2.87 4.37 -19.88
N GLY A 90 2.65 3.82 -18.67
CA GLY A 90 3.44 2.72 -18.11
C GLY A 90 4.91 3.06 -17.83
N ARG A 91 5.25 4.36 -17.83
CA ARG A 91 6.56 4.92 -17.49
C ARG A 91 6.46 5.72 -16.19
N VAL A 92 7.61 6.02 -15.61
CA VAL A 92 7.71 6.87 -14.41
C VAL A 92 8.06 8.28 -14.86
N ASP A 93 7.19 9.25 -14.55
CA ASP A 93 7.26 10.64 -15.00
C ASP A 93 7.91 11.56 -13.96
N TYR A 94 7.87 11.22 -12.67
CA TYR A 94 8.44 12.02 -11.59
C TYR A 94 9.29 11.16 -10.63
N HIS A 95 8.69 10.18 -9.96
CA HIS A 95 9.40 9.26 -9.04
C HIS A 95 8.76 7.86 -8.95
N PRO A 96 9.50 6.80 -8.55
CA PRO A 96 9.02 5.41 -8.60
C PRO A 96 7.71 5.14 -7.85
N GLU A 97 7.43 5.88 -6.78
CA GLU A 97 6.24 5.69 -5.93
C GLU A 97 5.01 6.50 -6.38
N GLU A 98 5.05 7.15 -7.54
CA GLU A 98 3.96 7.99 -8.02
C GLU A 98 2.74 7.16 -8.41
N VAL A 99 1.59 7.83 -8.47
CA VAL A 99 0.32 7.23 -8.85
C VAL A 99 -0.21 7.98 -10.06
N HIS A 100 -0.41 7.27 -11.17
CA HIS A 100 -1.06 7.83 -12.35
C HIS A 100 -2.57 7.83 -12.18
N LEU A 101 -3.20 8.96 -12.49
CA LEU A 101 -4.65 9.14 -12.48
C LEU A 101 -5.11 9.70 -13.84
N PRO A 102 -5.87 8.93 -14.62
CA PRO A 102 -6.51 9.44 -15.81
C PRO A 102 -7.51 10.57 -15.52
N VAL A 103 -7.63 11.52 -16.45
CA VAL A 103 -8.52 12.70 -16.32
C VAL A 103 -10.00 12.29 -16.22
N ASP A 104 -10.37 11.13 -16.76
CA ASP A 104 -11.71 10.55 -16.70
C ASP A 104 -12.04 9.88 -15.36
N GLN A 105 -11.08 9.77 -14.43
CA GLN A 105 -11.23 9.07 -13.14
C GLN A 105 -10.97 9.97 -11.93
N LEU A 106 -11.16 11.28 -12.08
CA LEU A 106 -10.90 12.25 -11.01
C LEU A 106 -11.70 11.99 -9.73
N GLU A 107 -12.82 11.26 -9.78
CA GLU A 107 -13.55 10.86 -8.56
C GLU A 107 -12.72 9.98 -7.61
N GLN A 108 -11.67 9.33 -8.11
CA GLN A 108 -10.77 8.50 -7.30
C GLN A 108 -9.58 9.30 -6.73
N LEU A 109 -9.52 10.61 -6.93
CA LEU A 109 -8.37 11.43 -6.56
C LEU A 109 -8.00 11.29 -5.07
N GLY A 110 -8.98 11.35 -4.16
CA GLY A 110 -8.72 11.19 -2.73
C GLY A 110 -8.06 9.86 -2.37
N TYR A 111 -8.52 8.76 -2.98
CA TYR A 111 -7.92 7.44 -2.80
C TYR A 111 -6.50 7.37 -3.36
N ASN A 112 -6.27 7.94 -4.55
CA ASN A 112 -4.95 7.94 -5.18
C ASN A 112 -3.94 8.82 -4.44
N VAL A 113 -4.39 9.93 -3.83
CA VAL A 113 -3.56 10.75 -2.92
C VAL A 113 -3.16 9.93 -1.69
N ASP A 114 -4.10 9.26 -1.03
CA ASP A 114 -3.80 8.40 0.12
C ASP A 114 -2.86 7.24 -0.27
N ALA A 115 -3.03 6.68 -1.46
CA ALA A 115 -2.17 5.63 -2.00
C ALA A 115 -0.75 6.15 -2.28
N ALA A 116 -0.60 7.33 -2.89
CA ALA A 116 0.68 7.97 -3.15
C ALA A 116 1.43 8.26 -1.84
N ILE A 117 0.75 8.81 -0.84
CA ILE A 117 1.31 9.05 0.50
C ILE A 117 1.76 7.73 1.14
N SER A 118 0.92 6.69 1.10
CA SER A 118 1.24 5.39 1.67
C SER A 118 2.43 4.70 0.99
N ARG A 119 2.54 4.83 -0.34
CA ARG A 119 3.67 4.33 -1.14
C ARG A 119 4.97 5.05 -0.76
N PHE A 120 4.93 6.37 -0.73
CA PHE A 120 6.06 7.21 -0.34
C PHE A 120 6.57 6.90 1.08
N LEU A 121 5.65 6.72 2.05
CA LEU A 121 6.00 6.36 3.43
C LEU A 121 6.68 4.98 3.53
N ARG A 122 6.21 3.98 2.77
CA ARG A 122 6.83 2.65 2.74
C ARG A 122 8.26 2.70 2.22
N GLN A 123 8.53 3.50 1.20
CA GLN A 123 9.87 3.66 0.63
C GLN A 123 10.82 4.39 1.61
N GLY A 124 10.36 5.46 2.27
CA GLY A 124 11.15 6.13 3.31
C GLY A 124 11.57 5.21 4.46
N GLN A 125 10.72 4.23 4.83
CA GLN A 125 11.06 3.19 5.82
C GLN A 125 12.03 2.13 5.29
N LYS A 126 12.04 1.87 3.98
CA LYS A 126 12.98 0.94 3.34
C LYS A 126 14.38 1.54 3.26
N GLU A 127 14.49 2.82 2.93
CA GLU A 127 15.76 3.57 2.96
C GLU A 127 16.29 3.79 4.38
N ALA A 128 15.42 3.71 5.39
CA ALA A 128 15.76 3.73 6.81
C ALA A 128 16.45 2.48 7.36
N ARG A 129 16.28 1.36 6.67
CA ARG A 129 17.02 0.14 6.95
C ARG A 129 18.18 0.13 5.97
N PRO A 130 19.40 0.53 6.37
CA PRO A 130 20.56 0.29 5.53
C PRO A 130 20.76 -1.22 5.43
N GLU A 131 20.26 -1.83 4.37
CA GLU A 131 20.83 -3.09 3.90
C GLU A 131 22.07 -2.76 3.06
N ASP A 132 23.11 -3.55 3.31
CA ASP A 132 24.51 -3.39 2.92
C ASP A 132 24.83 -2.52 1.68
N GLY A 133 25.74 -1.57 1.89
CA GLY A 133 26.81 -1.25 0.94
C GLY A 133 26.50 -0.31 -0.23
N SER A 134 25.28 0.17 -0.41
CA SER A 134 24.97 1.15 -1.47
C SER A 134 25.18 2.58 -0.97
N ALA A 135 26.17 3.29 -1.52
CA ALA A 135 26.40 4.70 -1.20
C ALA A 135 25.12 5.55 -1.41
N PRO A 136 24.79 6.45 -0.48
CA PRO A 136 23.59 7.27 -0.61
C PRO A 136 23.73 8.22 -1.81
N SER A 137 22.83 8.10 -2.79
CA SER A 137 22.63 9.15 -3.77
C SER A 137 22.09 10.38 -3.02
N SER A 138 22.89 11.46 -2.97
CA SER A 138 22.55 12.77 -2.39
C SER A 138 21.96 12.76 -0.98
N ALA A 139 22.84 12.82 0.03
CA ALA A 139 22.48 12.86 1.46
C ALA A 139 21.46 13.97 1.84
N GLU A 140 21.35 15.05 1.07
CA GLU A 140 20.42 16.16 1.32
C GLU A 140 18.97 15.82 0.92
N SER A 141 18.76 15.17 -0.22
CA SER A 141 17.44 14.73 -0.70
C SER A 141 16.86 13.65 0.20
N ALA A 142 17.70 12.71 0.65
CA ALA A 142 17.32 11.70 1.64
C ALA A 142 16.88 12.36 2.96
N SER A 143 17.68 13.29 3.51
CA SER A 143 17.33 13.93 4.79
C SER A 143 15.97 14.65 4.79
N SER A 144 15.54 15.13 3.62
CA SER A 144 14.31 15.90 3.46
C SER A 144 13.08 15.02 3.22
N ALA A 145 13.22 13.96 2.44
CA ALA A 145 12.19 12.93 2.29
C ALA A 145 11.85 12.27 3.63
N TRP A 146 12.84 12.13 4.51
CA TRP A 146 12.67 11.61 5.87
C TRP A 146 11.96 12.56 6.84
N LYS A 147 12.22 13.86 6.76
CA LYS A 147 11.46 14.85 7.55
C LYS A 147 10.00 14.89 7.12
N LEU A 148 9.76 14.80 5.81
CA LEU A 148 8.41 14.71 5.24
C LEU A 148 7.68 13.44 5.68
N SER A 149 8.35 12.28 5.61
CA SER A 149 7.75 11.00 6.02
C SER A 149 7.40 10.97 7.51
N SER A 150 8.28 11.48 8.38
CA SER A 150 8.03 11.59 9.82
C SER A 150 6.82 12.47 10.12
N ARG A 151 6.74 13.65 9.49
CA ARG A 151 5.61 14.60 9.63
C ARG A 151 4.29 14.00 9.14
N LEU A 152 4.31 13.32 7.99
CA LEU A 152 3.14 12.62 7.47
C LEU A 152 2.71 11.49 8.41
N GLN A 153 3.65 10.72 8.96
CA GLN A 153 3.37 9.62 9.87
C GLN A 153 2.76 10.08 11.20
N GLU A 154 3.24 11.20 11.76
CA GLU A 154 2.67 11.84 12.95
C GLU A 154 1.22 12.30 12.72
N ARG A 155 0.97 12.93 11.56
CA ARG A 155 -0.36 13.46 11.20
C ARG A 155 -1.38 12.40 10.83
N LEU A 156 -0.92 11.28 10.27
CA LEU A 156 -1.74 10.14 9.89
C LEU A 156 -1.95 9.17 11.07
N GLY A 157 -1.20 9.33 12.17
CA GLY A 157 -1.46 8.63 13.42
C GLY A 157 -1.30 7.10 13.32
N TYR A 158 -0.29 6.61 12.58
CA TYR A 158 -0.03 5.17 12.36
C TYR A 158 0.38 4.35 13.61
N LEU A 159 -0.10 4.69 14.80
CA LEU A 159 0.01 3.83 15.98
C LEU A 159 -1.19 2.88 16.04
N GLY A 160 -1.12 1.81 15.26
CA GLY A 160 -2.04 0.68 15.35
C GLY A 160 -1.49 -0.44 16.24
N VAL A 161 -2.37 -1.14 16.97
CA VAL A 161 -2.04 -2.40 17.63
C VAL A 161 -2.22 -3.54 16.62
N PHE A 162 -1.13 -3.93 15.98
CA PHE A 162 -1.15 -5.00 14.97
C PHE A 162 -1.25 -6.39 15.60
N TYR A 163 -1.75 -7.37 14.85
CA TYR A 163 -1.47 -8.78 15.16
C TYR A 163 0.05 -8.94 15.25
N LYS A 164 0.54 -9.34 16.43
CA LYS A 164 1.96 -9.55 16.67
C LYS A 164 2.40 -10.84 15.98
N ARG A 165 2.59 -10.76 14.66
CA ARG A 165 3.24 -11.80 13.88
C ARG A 165 4.72 -11.83 14.25
N ASP A 166 5.29 -13.02 14.36
CA ASP A 166 6.70 -13.20 14.70
C ASP A 166 7.53 -13.18 13.42
N PRO A 167 8.34 -12.13 13.15
CA PRO A 167 9.11 -12.04 11.91
C PRO A 167 10.12 -13.17 11.76
N SER A 168 10.57 -13.78 12.87
CA SER A 168 11.50 -14.91 12.80
C SER A 168 10.89 -16.14 12.14
N ARG A 169 9.56 -16.24 12.10
CA ARG A 169 8.80 -17.34 11.49
C ARG A 169 8.34 -17.07 10.06
N PHE A 170 8.68 -15.92 9.49
CA PHE A 170 8.37 -15.61 8.10
C PHE A 170 9.18 -16.52 7.17
N LEU A 171 8.56 -16.94 6.07
CA LEU A 171 9.18 -17.84 5.11
C LEU A 171 10.57 -17.34 4.67
N ALA A 172 10.75 -16.04 4.49
CA ALA A 172 12.02 -15.44 4.09
C ALA A 172 13.13 -15.53 5.16
N ASN A 173 12.77 -15.62 6.45
CA ASN A 173 13.69 -15.61 7.58
C ASN A 173 13.97 -17.00 8.16
N LEU A 174 13.20 -18.01 7.75
CA LEU A 174 13.38 -19.39 8.21
C LEU A 174 14.65 -20.02 7.60
N PRO A 175 15.30 -20.96 8.31
CA PRO A 175 16.34 -21.82 7.74
C PRO A 175 15.85 -22.64 6.54
N PRO A 176 16.72 -23.03 5.59
CA PRO A 176 16.31 -23.69 4.35
C PRO A 176 15.64 -25.05 4.54
N ASP A 177 15.91 -25.76 5.65
CA ASP A 177 15.20 -27.00 6.00
C ASP A 177 13.75 -26.71 6.44
N GLU A 178 13.57 -25.74 7.34
CA GLU A 178 12.26 -25.32 7.85
C GLU A 178 11.39 -24.69 6.75
N GLN A 179 11.99 -23.89 5.85
CA GLN A 179 11.30 -23.38 4.66
C GLN A 179 10.71 -24.52 3.81
N ARG A 180 11.52 -25.56 3.55
CA ARG A 180 11.06 -26.73 2.78
C ARG A 180 10.00 -27.53 3.51
N GLU A 181 10.03 -27.58 4.82
CA GLU A 181 9.00 -28.23 5.63
C GLU A 181 7.69 -27.45 5.60
N LEU A 182 7.74 -26.13 5.81
CA LEU A 182 6.59 -25.24 5.75
C LEU A 182 5.91 -25.30 4.37
N LEU A 183 6.68 -25.22 3.29
CA LEU A 183 6.15 -25.32 1.93
C LEU A 183 5.51 -26.68 1.65
N ARG A 184 6.13 -27.78 2.11
CA ARG A 184 5.52 -29.12 2.00
C ARG A 184 4.23 -29.24 2.79
N SER A 185 4.17 -28.64 3.98
CA SER A 185 2.93 -28.61 4.76
C SER A 185 1.84 -27.82 4.04
N LEU A 186 2.16 -26.64 3.50
CA LEU A 186 1.23 -25.83 2.73
C LEU A 186 0.71 -26.58 1.50
N GLN A 187 1.59 -27.25 0.76
CA GLN A 187 1.21 -28.08 -0.39
C GLN A 187 0.27 -29.23 0.00
N ARG A 188 0.53 -29.91 1.12
CA ARG A 188 -0.35 -30.99 1.63
C ARG A 188 -1.73 -30.44 1.98
N THR A 189 -1.80 -29.38 2.78
CA THR A 189 -3.07 -28.78 3.17
C THR A 189 -3.84 -28.26 1.95
N TYR A 190 -3.16 -27.66 0.97
CA TYR A 190 -3.80 -27.21 -0.26
C TYR A 190 -4.30 -28.38 -1.12
N ARG A 191 -3.56 -29.49 -1.17
CA ARG A 191 -4.02 -30.72 -1.83
C ARG A 191 -5.28 -31.27 -1.18
N ASP A 192 -5.32 -31.31 0.15
CA ASP A 192 -6.49 -31.76 0.91
C ASP A 192 -7.70 -30.86 0.67
N LEU A 193 -7.48 -29.54 0.59
CA LEU A 193 -8.49 -28.57 0.17
C LEU A 193 -9.03 -28.91 -1.22
N LEU A 194 -8.19 -29.08 -2.23
CA LEU A 194 -8.66 -29.39 -3.59
C LEU A 194 -9.46 -30.70 -3.64
N ILE A 195 -8.97 -31.76 -2.99
CA ILE A 195 -9.64 -33.08 -2.98
C ILE A 195 -11.02 -33.00 -2.32
N SER A 196 -11.16 -32.18 -1.27
CA SER A 196 -12.43 -32.02 -0.54
C SER A 196 -13.35 -30.94 -1.13
N TYR A 197 -12.83 -30.00 -1.91
CA TYR A 197 -13.52 -28.76 -2.30
C TYR A 197 -14.94 -28.95 -2.84
N PHE A 198 -15.13 -29.86 -3.79
CA PHE A 198 -16.43 -30.15 -4.39
C PHE A 198 -17.19 -31.30 -3.73
N ARG A 199 -16.55 -32.04 -2.82
CA ARG A 199 -17.08 -33.29 -2.25
C ARG A 199 -17.58 -33.14 -0.82
N ASP A 200 -16.84 -32.39 0.00
CA ASP A 200 -17.08 -32.23 1.43
C ASP A 200 -16.79 -30.77 1.84
N PRO A 201 -17.83 -29.92 1.89
CA PRO A 201 -17.69 -28.51 2.26
C PRO A 201 -17.09 -28.29 3.65
N ALA A 202 -17.34 -29.20 4.61
CA ALA A 202 -16.83 -29.04 5.97
C ALA A 202 -15.33 -29.29 6.01
N ALA A 203 -14.87 -30.39 5.39
CA ALA A 203 -13.45 -30.68 5.28
C ALA A 203 -12.70 -29.63 4.45
N ALA A 204 -13.33 -29.14 3.37
CA ALA A 204 -12.77 -28.08 2.53
C ALA A 204 -12.57 -26.79 3.32
N ASN A 205 -13.58 -26.33 4.07
CA ASN A 205 -13.46 -25.13 4.91
C ASN A 205 -12.37 -25.27 5.96
N GLN A 206 -12.22 -26.43 6.59
CA GLN A 206 -11.15 -26.67 7.56
C GLN A 206 -9.76 -26.62 6.92
N ALA A 207 -9.59 -27.25 5.75
CA ALA A 207 -8.33 -27.21 5.00
C ALA A 207 -8.02 -25.79 4.51
N LEU A 208 -9.05 -25.04 4.07
CA LEU A 208 -8.98 -23.64 3.67
C LEU A 208 -8.48 -22.77 4.84
N GLU A 209 -9.15 -22.82 5.99
CA GLU A 209 -8.74 -22.07 7.18
C GLU A 209 -7.33 -22.42 7.62
N SER A 210 -6.98 -23.72 7.64
CA SER A 210 -5.65 -24.17 8.00
C SER A 210 -4.59 -23.64 7.04
N PHE A 211 -4.83 -23.68 5.73
CA PHE A 211 -3.91 -23.17 4.73
C PHE A 211 -3.71 -21.65 4.90
N VAL A 212 -4.83 -20.92 5.00
CA VAL A 212 -4.86 -19.46 5.11
C VAL A 212 -4.13 -18.98 6.36
N ASN A 213 -4.35 -19.62 7.51
CA ASN A 213 -3.65 -19.32 8.76
C ASN A 213 -2.14 -19.49 8.61
N THR A 214 -1.70 -20.66 8.13
CA THR A 214 -0.27 -20.93 7.96
C THR A 214 0.38 -19.97 6.95
N ALA A 215 -0.30 -19.67 5.85
CA ALA A 215 0.19 -18.72 4.84
C ALA A 215 0.30 -17.28 5.38
N PHE A 216 -0.67 -16.82 6.18
CA PHE A 216 -0.64 -15.47 6.77
C PHE A 216 0.44 -15.30 7.85
N PHE A 217 0.57 -16.27 8.75
CA PHE A 217 1.60 -16.21 9.81
C PHE A 217 3.00 -16.43 9.25
N GLY A 218 3.15 -17.20 8.18
CA GLY A 218 4.40 -17.37 7.44
C GLY A 218 4.74 -16.23 6.48
N ASP A 219 3.91 -15.18 6.39
CA ASP A 219 4.05 -14.07 5.44
C ASP A 219 4.27 -14.56 3.99
N LEU A 220 3.50 -15.56 3.58
CA LEU A 220 3.62 -16.19 2.27
C LEU A 220 3.19 -15.21 1.16
N PRO A 221 4.05 -14.93 0.17
CA PRO A 221 3.65 -14.12 -0.98
C PRO A 221 2.49 -14.76 -1.76
N ILE A 222 1.55 -13.94 -2.23
CA ILE A 222 0.41 -14.42 -3.03
C ILE A 222 0.88 -15.21 -4.26
N THR A 223 1.98 -14.80 -4.88
CA THR A 223 2.59 -15.50 -6.02
C THR A 223 2.95 -16.96 -5.69
N ARG A 224 3.40 -17.24 -4.47
CA ARG A 224 3.68 -18.61 -4.01
C ARG A 224 2.42 -19.43 -3.80
N THR A 225 1.32 -18.81 -3.39
CA THR A 225 0.01 -19.50 -3.29
C THR A 225 -0.47 -19.95 -4.68
N VAL A 226 -0.34 -19.07 -5.68
CA VAL A 226 -0.68 -19.40 -7.08
C VAL A 226 0.25 -20.50 -7.62
N GLU A 227 1.54 -20.44 -7.31
CA GLU A 227 2.50 -21.48 -7.70
C GLU A 227 2.13 -22.86 -7.12
N ILE A 228 1.79 -22.93 -5.83
CA ILE A 228 1.35 -24.18 -5.18
C ILE A 228 0.11 -24.73 -5.90
N HIS A 229 -0.88 -23.87 -6.21
CA HIS A 229 -2.06 -24.26 -6.96
C HIS A 229 -1.69 -24.84 -8.33
N MET A 230 -0.89 -24.13 -9.12
CA MET A 230 -0.53 -24.57 -10.48
C MET A 230 0.23 -25.89 -10.48
N ASN A 231 1.16 -26.07 -9.56
CA ASN A 231 1.91 -27.32 -9.43
C ASN A 231 0.99 -28.51 -9.10
N LEU A 232 0.01 -28.32 -8.21
CA LEU A 232 -0.96 -29.37 -7.87
C LEU A 232 -1.92 -29.69 -9.03
N ILE A 233 -2.36 -28.68 -9.78
CA ILE A 233 -3.17 -28.90 -10.98
C ILE A 233 -2.39 -29.68 -12.05
N ASP A 234 -1.12 -29.36 -12.26
CA ASP A 234 -0.25 -30.12 -13.18
C ASP A 234 -0.02 -31.57 -12.70
N GLU A 235 0.16 -31.79 -11.40
CA GLU A 235 0.22 -33.14 -10.81
C GLU A 235 -1.06 -33.94 -11.06
N PHE A 236 -2.24 -33.36 -10.78
CA PHE A 236 -3.52 -34.02 -11.04
C PHE A 236 -3.73 -34.28 -12.53
N TRP A 237 -3.36 -33.34 -13.39
CA TRP A 237 -3.46 -33.53 -14.84
C TRP A 237 -2.60 -34.70 -15.32
N LYS A 238 -1.35 -34.80 -14.85
CA LYS A 238 -0.45 -35.93 -15.16
C LYS A 238 -1.04 -37.25 -14.68
N GLN A 239 -1.56 -37.31 -13.45
CA GLN A 239 -2.17 -38.51 -12.89
C GLN A 239 -3.41 -38.96 -13.68
N LEU A 240 -4.36 -38.05 -13.91
CA LEU A 240 -5.59 -38.36 -14.66
C LEU A 240 -5.30 -38.81 -16.09
N ARG A 241 -4.28 -38.22 -16.73
CA ARG A 241 -3.87 -38.62 -18.08
C ARG A 241 -3.31 -40.04 -18.12
N LEU A 242 -2.57 -40.46 -17.09
CA LEU A 242 -2.07 -41.84 -16.95
C LEU A 242 -3.21 -42.83 -16.70
N GLU A 243 -4.25 -42.41 -15.98
CA GLU A 243 -5.44 -43.21 -15.68
C GLU A 243 -6.48 -43.22 -16.83
N GLY A 244 -6.28 -42.39 -17.87
CA GLY A 244 -7.20 -42.28 -19.00
C GLY A 244 -8.48 -41.50 -18.71
N HIS A 245 -8.49 -40.69 -17.65
CA HIS A 245 -9.64 -39.86 -17.27
C HIS A 245 -9.62 -38.49 -17.98
N LYS A 246 -10.82 -37.90 -18.14
CA LYS A 246 -10.96 -36.52 -18.61
C LYS A 246 -10.43 -35.56 -17.54
N ASN A 247 -9.89 -34.43 -17.98
CA ASN A 247 -9.22 -33.44 -17.12
C ASN A 247 -9.80 -32.02 -17.27
N ASP A 248 -10.88 -31.85 -18.05
CA ASP A 248 -11.51 -30.53 -18.28
C ASP A 248 -12.00 -29.88 -16.98
N PHE A 249 -12.45 -30.69 -16.01
CA PHE A 249 -12.93 -30.23 -14.71
C PHE A 249 -11.84 -29.60 -13.83
N LEU A 250 -10.55 -29.78 -14.15
CA LEU A 250 -9.47 -29.15 -13.39
C LEU A 250 -9.55 -27.61 -13.45
N GLN A 251 -10.21 -27.06 -14.46
CA GLN A 251 -10.46 -25.63 -14.56
C GLN A 251 -11.40 -25.12 -13.46
N ASP A 252 -12.26 -25.98 -12.92
CA ASP A 252 -13.23 -25.61 -11.87
C ASP A 252 -12.50 -25.31 -10.55
N TYR A 253 -11.30 -25.87 -10.33
CA TYR A 253 -10.46 -25.55 -9.17
C TYR A 253 -9.96 -24.10 -9.16
N ARG A 254 -10.15 -23.32 -10.25
CA ARG A 254 -9.97 -21.86 -10.20
C ARG A 254 -10.86 -21.21 -9.13
N LEU A 255 -12.04 -21.78 -8.86
CA LEU A 255 -12.90 -21.32 -7.76
C LEU A 255 -12.24 -21.51 -6.40
N ALA A 256 -11.58 -22.65 -6.17
CA ALA A 256 -10.82 -22.90 -4.94
C ALA A 256 -9.66 -21.91 -4.77
N LEU A 257 -8.97 -21.55 -5.85
CA LEU A 257 -7.92 -20.51 -5.81
C LEU A 257 -8.50 -19.14 -5.43
N LEU A 258 -9.61 -18.72 -6.04
CA LEU A 258 -10.28 -17.47 -5.70
C LEU A 258 -10.71 -17.43 -4.24
N ASP A 259 -11.23 -18.54 -3.72
CA ASP A 259 -11.68 -18.66 -2.34
C ASP A 259 -10.53 -18.51 -1.34
N VAL A 260 -9.40 -19.18 -1.59
CA VAL A 260 -8.16 -19.02 -0.81
C VAL A 260 -7.67 -17.58 -0.84
N MET A 261 -7.65 -16.94 -2.01
CA MET A 261 -7.23 -15.54 -2.15
C MET A 261 -8.16 -14.60 -1.39
N ALA A 262 -9.47 -14.80 -1.46
CA ALA A 262 -10.45 -14.00 -0.74
C ALA A 262 -10.25 -14.11 0.78
N HIS A 263 -10.05 -15.32 1.30
CA HIS A 263 -9.81 -15.55 2.72
C HIS A 263 -8.49 -14.92 3.20
N LEU A 264 -7.40 -15.06 2.43
CA LEU A 264 -6.13 -14.40 2.74
C LEU A 264 -6.27 -12.88 2.75
N CYS A 265 -6.89 -12.30 1.71
CA CYS A 265 -7.14 -10.86 1.63
C CYS A 265 -7.96 -10.36 2.81
N GLU A 266 -9.00 -11.10 3.22
CA GLU A 266 -9.82 -10.74 4.37
C GLU A 266 -9.04 -10.81 5.68
N MET A 267 -8.15 -11.80 5.85
CA MET A 267 -7.29 -11.85 7.04
C MET A 267 -6.31 -10.68 7.10
N TYR A 268 -5.67 -10.32 5.97
CA TYR A 268 -4.83 -9.12 5.91
C TYR A 268 -5.65 -7.86 6.19
N ARG A 269 -6.86 -7.74 5.64
CA ARG A 269 -7.76 -6.61 5.90
C ARG A 269 -8.12 -6.47 7.37
N ARG A 270 -8.48 -7.57 8.05
CA ARG A 270 -8.81 -7.59 9.49
C ARG A 270 -7.60 -7.36 10.39
N SER A 271 -6.40 -7.65 9.89
CA SER A 271 -5.17 -7.45 10.65
C SER A 271 -4.74 -5.98 10.73
N ILE A 272 -5.27 -5.14 9.85
CA ILE A 272 -5.13 -3.69 9.92
C ILE A 272 -6.11 -3.21 11.00
N PRO A 273 -5.62 -2.59 12.09
CA PRO A 273 -6.50 -2.03 13.10
C PRO A 273 -7.47 -1.06 12.42
N PRO A 274 -8.78 -1.09 12.74
CA PRO A 274 -9.66 -0.02 12.31
C PRO A 274 -9.04 1.30 12.77
N GLU A 275 -9.20 2.39 12.00
CA GLU A 275 -8.74 3.72 12.43
C GLU A 275 -9.36 4.03 13.80
N VAL A 276 -8.63 3.70 14.87
CA VAL A 276 -9.02 4.03 16.22
C VAL A 276 -8.94 5.55 16.23
N ALA A 277 -10.09 6.20 16.32
CA ALA A 277 -10.16 7.56 16.81
C ALA A 277 -9.35 7.55 18.10
N LEU A 278 -8.11 8.06 18.02
CA LEU A 278 -7.14 8.03 19.09
C LEU A 278 -7.87 8.49 20.34
N ALA A 279 -8.07 7.53 21.25
CA ALA A 279 -8.69 7.79 22.52
C ALA A 279 -7.94 8.95 23.15
N VAL A 280 -8.71 9.94 23.55
CA VAL A 280 -8.34 11.13 24.30
C VAL A 280 -7.09 10.87 25.17
N PRO A 281 -6.05 11.73 25.10
CA PRO A 281 -4.87 11.57 25.93
C PRO A 281 -5.27 11.38 27.39
N SER A 282 -4.75 10.33 28.01
CA SER A 282 -4.99 9.91 29.39
C SER A 282 -4.56 10.92 30.46
N GLU A 283 -4.17 12.13 30.08
CA GLU A 283 -3.84 13.23 30.99
C GLU A 283 -5.09 13.99 31.49
N GLN A 284 -6.21 13.99 30.73
CA GLN A 284 -7.45 14.65 31.18
C GLN A 284 -8.33 13.82 32.11
N ARG A 285 -8.09 12.50 32.23
CA ARG A 285 -8.87 11.64 33.15
C ARG A 285 -8.44 11.78 34.61
N ARG A 286 -7.23 12.30 34.89
CA ARG A 286 -6.79 12.63 36.27
C ARG A 286 -7.33 13.97 36.78
N SER A 287 -7.52 14.96 35.91
CA SER A 287 -8.02 16.28 36.33
C SER A 287 -9.51 16.30 36.69
N LEU A 288 -10.31 15.33 36.23
CA LEU A 288 -11.74 15.25 36.54
C LEU A 288 -12.03 14.47 37.83
N MET A 289 -11.12 13.60 38.29
CA MET A 289 -11.28 12.86 39.55
C MET A 289 -10.76 13.64 40.77
N ASP A 290 -9.83 14.59 40.60
CA ASP A 290 -9.37 15.45 41.71
C ASP A 290 -10.32 16.62 42.02
N SER A 291 -11.24 16.96 41.11
CA SER A 291 -12.21 18.04 41.36
C SER A 291 -13.48 17.58 42.10
N GLU A 292 -13.74 16.27 42.18
CA GLU A 292 -14.90 15.72 42.92
C GLU A 292 -14.58 15.33 44.38
N VAL A 293 -13.32 15.51 44.83
CA VAL A 293 -12.89 15.20 46.22
C VAL A 293 -12.65 16.48 47.05
N SER A 294 -12.90 17.66 46.50
CA SER A 294 -12.78 18.96 47.21
C SER A 294 -14.07 19.80 47.19
N SER A 295 -15.23 19.15 47.32
CA SER A 295 -16.48 19.83 47.68
C SER A 295 -17.16 19.12 48.84
#